data_AF-A0A0Q4RXR5-F1
#
_entry.id   AF-A0A0Q4RXR5-F1
#
_cell.length_a   1.000
_cell.length_b   1.000
_cell.length_c   1.000
_cell.angle_alpha   90.00
_cell.angle_beta   90.00
_cell.angle_gamma   90.00
#
_symmetry.space_group_name_H-M   'P 1'
#
loop_
_entity.id
_entity.type
_entity.pdbx_description
1 polymer ?
#
loop_
_entity_poly.entity_id
_entity_poly.type
_entity_poly.pdbx_seq_one_letter_code
_entity_poly.pdbx_strand_id
1 'polypeptide(L)'
;MKSIHLLLITLFFVSAQSYSQVQVDQITYNGRDHYITTTIGYPAPGTYIPTGQKTPSTVLNPDGTGVIQADDLTKTKINWGIECTEEGIPVFKEGFNSASYTFWYRDNGSEVWNYSQFSIHFTKKKMFLMGERVKDYVDYNVQ
;
A
#
# COMPACT_ATOMS: atom_id res chain seq x y z
N MET A 1 -47.94 4.33 -21.34
CA MET A 1 -46.71 5.03 -21.74
C MET A 1 -46.11 5.87 -20.61
N LYS A 2 -46.88 6.62 -19.80
CA LYS A 2 -46.33 7.44 -18.68
C LYS A 2 -45.65 6.65 -17.55
N SER A 3 -46.13 5.45 -17.23
CA SER A 3 -45.60 4.61 -16.13
C SER A 3 -44.28 3.90 -16.47
N ILE A 4 -44.04 3.58 -17.75
CA ILE A 4 -42.80 2.93 -18.21
C ILE A 4 -41.61 3.90 -18.14
N HIS A 5 -41.83 5.18 -18.44
CA HIS A 5 -40.80 6.21 -18.31
C HIS A 5 -40.40 6.46 -16.85
N LEU A 6 -41.32 6.32 -15.90
CA LEU A 6 -41.02 6.47 -14.47
C LEU A 6 -40.12 5.34 -13.95
N LEU A 7 -40.34 4.11 -14.45
CA LEU A 7 -39.59 2.92 -14.03
C LEU A 7 -38.15 2.89 -14.59
N LEU A 8 -37.92 3.51 -15.75
CA LEU A 8 -36.59 3.69 -16.33
C LEU A 8 -35.75 4.72 -15.55
N ILE A 9 -36.38 5.76 -14.98
CA ILE A 9 -35.68 6.79 -14.19
C ILE A 9 -35.25 6.22 -12.82
N THR A 10 -36.06 5.38 -12.18
CA THR A 10 -35.68 4.74 -10.92
C THR A 10 -34.57 3.68 -11.09
N LEU A 11 -34.52 2.99 -12.23
CA LEU A 11 -33.48 1.97 -12.48
C LEU A 11 -32.07 2.58 -12.66
N PHE A 12 -31.98 3.82 -13.14
CA PHE A 12 -30.71 4.53 -13.35
C PHE A 12 -30.02 4.98 -12.06
N PHE A 13 -30.74 5.09 -10.93
CA PHE A 13 -30.18 5.55 -9.66
C PHE A 13 -29.61 4.43 -8.78
N VAL A 14 -29.81 3.15 -9.13
CA VAL A 14 -29.40 2.02 -8.26
C VAL A 14 -28.00 1.49 -8.59
N SER A 15 -27.40 1.86 -9.73
CA SER A 15 -26.13 1.26 -10.19
C SER A 15 -24.87 2.13 -10.01
N ALA A 16 -24.95 3.28 -9.35
CA ALA A 16 -23.74 4.03 -8.99
C ALA A 16 -23.09 3.45 -7.71
N GLN A 17 -22.64 2.19 -7.76
CA GLN A 17 -21.68 1.71 -6.78
C GLN A 17 -20.33 2.37 -7.11
N SER A 18 -20.01 3.45 -6.41
CA SER A 18 -18.74 4.18 -6.54
C SER A 18 -17.58 3.30 -6.08
N TYR A 19 -17.03 2.46 -6.95
CA TYR A 19 -15.84 1.62 -6.72
C TYR A 19 -14.51 2.40 -6.66
N SER A 20 -14.53 3.69 -6.29
CA SER A 20 -13.35 4.57 -6.36
C SER A 20 -12.94 5.17 -5.02
N GLN A 21 -13.52 4.72 -3.89
CA GLN A 21 -13.01 5.15 -2.59
C GLN A 21 -11.72 4.39 -2.29
N VAL A 22 -10.62 5.15 -2.17
CA VAL A 22 -9.35 4.62 -1.69
C VAL A 22 -9.59 4.04 -0.30
N GLN A 23 -9.20 2.78 -0.08
CA GLN A 23 -9.28 2.19 1.25
C GLN A 23 -8.31 2.93 2.18
N VAL A 24 -8.85 3.45 3.28
CA VAL A 24 -8.11 4.13 4.34
C VAL A 24 -8.44 3.45 5.65
N ASP A 25 -7.40 2.97 6.33
CA ASP A 25 -7.52 2.35 7.65
C ASP A 25 -6.87 3.27 8.69
N GLN A 26 -7.59 3.56 9.77
CA GLN A 26 -7.03 4.29 10.91
C GLN A 26 -6.22 3.34 11.80
N ILE A 27 -5.04 3.77 12.20
CA ILE A 27 -4.20 3.07 13.18
C ILE A 27 -3.84 4.02 14.32
N THR A 28 -3.60 3.47 15.50
CA THR A 28 -3.12 4.26 16.64
C THR A 28 -1.68 3.88 16.97
N TYR A 29 -0.81 4.88 17.01
CA TYR A 29 0.59 4.72 17.38
C TYR A 29 1.01 5.80 18.37
N ASN A 30 1.59 5.41 19.51
CA ASN A 30 2.00 6.33 20.58
C ASN A 30 0.92 7.35 20.99
N GLY A 31 -0.35 6.90 21.04
CA GLY A 31 -1.49 7.74 21.43
C GLY A 31 -1.92 8.77 20.38
N ARG A 32 -1.44 8.66 19.15
CA ARG A 32 -1.86 9.48 18.01
C ARG A 32 -2.48 8.61 16.94
N ASP A 33 -3.49 9.17 16.29
CA ASP A 33 -4.11 8.55 15.13
C ASP A 33 -3.28 8.83 13.88
N HIS A 34 -3.12 7.80 13.08
CA HIS A 34 -2.49 7.78 11.78
C HIS A 34 -3.44 7.09 10.80
N TYR A 35 -3.27 7.38 9.52
CA TYR A 35 -4.08 6.77 8.47
C TYR A 35 -3.15 6.07 7.49
N ILE A 36 -3.54 4.87 7.08
CA ILE A 36 -2.77 4.06 6.15
C ILE A 36 -3.61 3.62 4.95
N THR A 37 -2.95 3.48 3.81
CA THR A 37 -3.53 2.93 2.58
C THR A 37 -2.51 2.04 1.87
N THR A 38 -2.99 1.09 1.06
CA THR A 38 -2.15 0.32 0.14
C THR A 38 -2.06 0.94 -1.26
N THR A 39 -2.83 2.00 -1.52
CA THR A 39 -2.95 2.64 -2.84
C THR A 39 -2.13 3.91 -2.89
N ILE A 40 -0.95 3.87 -3.53
CA ILE A 40 -0.01 5.02 -3.51
C ILE A 40 0.37 5.59 -4.89
N GLY A 41 -0.43 5.35 -5.94
CA GLY A 41 -0.10 5.78 -7.31
C GLY A 41 1.10 5.03 -7.94
N TYR A 42 1.73 4.13 -7.18
CA TYR A 42 2.83 3.26 -7.59
C TYR A 42 2.56 1.82 -7.13
N PRO A 43 3.09 0.80 -7.83
CA PRO A 43 2.81 -0.60 -7.53
C PRO A 43 3.61 -1.10 -6.31
N ALA A 44 3.27 -0.64 -5.11
CA ALA A 44 3.90 -1.08 -3.86
C ALA A 44 3.74 -2.59 -3.58
N PRO A 45 2.58 -3.24 -3.82
CA PRO A 45 2.43 -4.68 -3.62
C PRO A 45 3.41 -5.50 -4.46
N GLY A 46 3.92 -6.61 -3.92
CA GLY A 46 4.85 -7.50 -4.60
C GLY A 46 5.86 -8.15 -3.66
N THR A 47 6.87 -8.80 -4.23
CA THR A 47 7.93 -9.47 -3.49
C THR A 47 9.20 -8.62 -3.48
N TYR A 48 9.72 -8.36 -2.29
CA TYR A 48 10.96 -7.64 -2.03
C TYR A 48 12.01 -8.60 -1.49
N ILE A 49 13.22 -8.54 -2.04
CA ILE A 49 14.31 -9.46 -1.69
C ILE A 49 15.58 -8.63 -1.45
N PRO A 50 16.41 -8.94 -0.45
CA PRO A 50 17.72 -8.32 -0.28
C PRO A 50 18.57 -8.44 -1.55
N THR A 51 19.36 -7.40 -1.82
CA THR A 51 20.19 -7.35 -3.03
C THR A 51 21.18 -8.53 -3.07
N GLY A 52 21.21 -9.24 -4.19
CA GLY A 52 22.13 -10.38 -4.39
C GLY A 52 21.71 -11.69 -3.72
N GLN A 53 20.53 -11.73 -3.09
CA GLN A 53 20.02 -12.91 -2.39
C GLN A 53 18.74 -13.45 -3.05
N LYS A 54 18.32 -14.66 -2.65
CA LYS A 54 17.00 -15.22 -3.00
C LYS A 54 16.03 -15.19 -1.81
N THR A 55 16.56 -15.15 -0.59
CA THR A 55 15.87 -15.12 0.70
C THR A 55 16.72 -14.34 1.70
N PRO A 56 16.15 -13.78 2.77
CA PRO A 56 14.72 -13.75 3.08
C PRO A 56 13.92 -12.90 2.08
N SER A 57 12.61 -13.09 2.04
CA SER A 57 11.71 -12.30 1.20
C SER A 57 10.60 -11.65 2.02
N THR A 58 10.16 -10.47 1.58
CA THR A 58 8.93 -9.84 2.08
C THR A 58 7.92 -9.77 0.96
N VAL A 59 6.72 -10.29 1.20
CA VAL A 59 5.60 -10.26 0.26
C VAL A 59 4.54 -9.30 0.78
N LEU A 60 4.19 -8.31 -0.02
CA LEU A 60 3.12 -7.36 0.24
C LEU A 60 1.95 -7.64 -0.71
N ASN A 61 0.79 -8.01 -0.18
CA ASN A 61 -0.42 -8.22 -0.96
C ASN A 61 -1.23 -6.92 -1.08
N PRO A 62 -1.97 -6.69 -2.18
CA PRO A 62 -2.73 -5.45 -2.39
C PRO A 62 -3.80 -5.13 -1.33
N ASP A 63 -4.28 -6.14 -0.62
CA ASP A 63 -5.32 -6.05 0.41
C ASP A 63 -4.79 -5.62 1.80
N GLY A 64 -3.51 -5.23 1.88
CA GLY A 64 -2.89 -4.81 3.14
C GLY A 64 -2.43 -5.98 4.01
N THR A 65 -2.47 -7.21 3.49
CA THR A 65 -1.84 -8.37 4.13
C THR A 65 -0.44 -8.64 3.55
N GLY A 66 0.38 -9.38 4.25
CA GLY A 66 1.71 -9.73 3.76
C GLY A 66 2.41 -10.80 4.60
N VAL A 67 3.64 -11.10 4.23
CA VAL A 67 4.54 -11.99 4.97
C VAL A 67 5.94 -11.40 4.96
N ILE A 68 6.54 -11.21 6.13
CA ILE A 68 7.97 -10.93 6.28
C ILE A 68 8.68 -12.24 6.62
N GLN A 69 9.75 -12.54 5.91
CA GLN A 69 10.68 -13.59 6.28
C GLN A 69 11.90 -12.98 6.99
N ALA A 70 12.28 -13.56 8.12
CA ALA A 70 13.51 -13.24 8.85
C ALA A 70 14.71 -14.02 8.29
N ASP A 71 15.92 -13.67 8.73
CA ASP A 71 17.17 -14.28 8.23
C ASP A 71 17.27 -15.78 8.54
N ASP A 72 16.64 -16.23 9.63
CA ASP A 72 16.49 -17.64 10.01
C ASP A 72 15.42 -18.38 9.18
N LEU A 73 14.84 -17.71 8.18
CA LEU A 73 13.76 -18.15 7.29
C LEU A 73 12.39 -18.30 7.94
N THR A 74 12.23 -17.93 9.21
CA THR A 74 10.94 -17.86 9.89
C THR A 74 10.04 -16.85 9.18
N LYS A 75 8.76 -17.21 9.00
CA LYS A 75 7.77 -16.39 8.28
C LYS A 75 6.73 -15.84 9.25
N THR A 76 6.56 -14.52 9.22
CA THR A 76 5.59 -13.81 10.03
C THR A 76 4.56 -13.16 9.13
N LYS A 77 3.27 -13.45 9.35
CA LYS A 77 2.17 -12.78 8.66
C LYS A 77 2.01 -11.38 9.22
N ILE A 78 1.87 -10.41 8.32
CA ILE A 78 1.74 -9.00 8.68
C ILE A 78 0.50 -8.37 8.06
N ASN A 79 -0.01 -7.34 8.73
CA ASN A 79 -0.78 -6.28 8.10
C ASN A 79 0.14 -5.11 7.80
N TRP A 80 -0.09 -4.41 6.70
CA TRP A 80 0.75 -3.28 6.28
C TRP A 80 -0.06 -2.19 5.58
N GLY A 81 0.52 -0.99 5.54
CA GLY A 81 0.04 0.12 4.75
C GLY A 81 1.09 1.23 4.66
N ILE A 82 0.81 2.22 3.82
CA ILE A 82 1.61 3.43 3.67
C ILE A 82 0.85 4.60 4.29
N GLU A 83 1.56 5.45 5.04
CA GLU A 83 0.97 6.66 5.64
C GLU A 83 0.26 7.52 4.58
N CYS A 84 -0.96 7.94 4.92
CA CYS A 84 -1.78 8.84 4.12
C CYS A 84 -2.51 9.85 5.01
N THR A 85 -3.22 10.79 4.37
CA THR A 85 -4.21 11.63 5.04
C THR A 85 -5.50 10.83 5.32
N GLU A 86 -6.42 11.41 6.09
CA GLU A 86 -7.74 10.82 6.34
C GLU A 86 -8.54 10.55 5.05
N GLU A 87 -8.29 11.34 4.00
CA GLU A 87 -8.89 11.18 2.67
C GLU A 87 -8.16 10.15 1.79
N GLY A 88 -7.09 9.53 2.29
CA GLY A 88 -6.34 8.50 1.58
C GLY A 88 -5.27 9.04 0.63
N ILE A 89 -4.88 10.32 0.76
CA ILE A 89 -3.81 10.90 -0.04
C ILE A 89 -2.45 10.46 0.55
N PRO A 90 -1.59 9.74 -0.17
CA PRO A 90 -0.32 9.26 0.37
C PRO A 90 0.58 10.40 0.83
N VAL A 91 1.15 10.28 2.03
CA VAL A 91 2.12 11.23 2.59
C VAL A 91 3.52 10.77 2.24
N PHE A 92 4.27 11.59 1.50
CA PHE A 92 5.63 11.27 1.11
C PHE A 92 6.56 12.48 1.16
N LYS A 93 7.85 12.19 1.27
CA LYS A 93 8.94 13.16 1.10
C LYS A 93 9.49 13.02 -0.31
N GLU A 94 9.41 14.11 -1.06
CA GLU A 94 10.02 14.21 -2.38
C GLU A 94 11.55 14.36 -2.27
N GLY A 95 12.27 13.69 -3.17
CA GLY A 95 13.69 13.85 -3.40
C GLY A 95 13.97 13.96 -4.89
N PHE A 96 15.18 14.39 -5.27
CA PHE A 96 15.52 14.75 -6.65
C PHE A 96 15.14 13.71 -7.73
N ASN A 97 15.16 12.41 -7.40
CA ASN A 97 14.69 11.32 -8.28
C ASN A 97 14.11 10.16 -7.44
N SER A 98 13.42 10.51 -6.36
CA SER A 98 12.88 9.52 -5.44
C SER A 98 11.68 10.02 -4.68
N ALA A 99 10.78 9.12 -4.31
CA ALA A 99 9.73 9.37 -3.33
C ALA A 99 9.94 8.46 -2.12
N SER A 100 9.83 9.00 -0.91
CA SER A 100 9.96 8.24 0.34
C SER A 100 8.69 8.32 1.17
N TYR A 101 8.19 7.18 1.60
CA TYR A 101 6.96 7.00 2.35
C TYR A 101 7.25 6.37 3.70
N THR A 102 6.38 6.65 4.68
CA THR A 102 6.35 5.88 5.92
C THR A 102 5.57 4.59 5.67
N PHE A 103 6.23 3.45 5.87
CA PHE A 103 5.63 2.13 5.77
C PHE A 103 5.29 1.61 7.16
N TRP A 104 4.02 1.37 7.41
CA TRP A 104 3.51 0.80 8.64
C TRP A 104 3.28 -0.69 8.47
N TYR A 105 3.58 -1.44 9.52
CA TYR A 105 3.29 -2.86 9.58
C TYR A 105 3.12 -3.34 11.01
N ARG A 106 2.37 -4.42 11.16
CA ARG A 106 2.25 -5.17 12.41
C ARG A 106 2.13 -6.65 12.11
N ASP A 107 2.54 -7.47 13.06
CA ASP A 107 2.25 -8.90 12.99
C ASP A 107 0.76 -9.14 13.20
N ASN A 108 0.15 -10.11 12.51
CA ASN A 108 -1.29 -10.39 12.65
C ASN A 108 -1.71 -10.81 14.07
N GLY A 109 -0.76 -11.21 14.92
CA GLY A 109 -1.00 -11.55 16.32
C GLY A 109 -0.73 -10.40 17.30
N SER A 110 -0.36 -9.22 16.81
CA SER A 110 0.01 -8.05 17.60
C SER A 110 -0.89 -6.87 17.28
N GLU A 111 -1.26 -6.10 18.30
CA GLU A 111 -1.92 -4.80 18.11
C GLU A 111 -0.92 -3.66 17.92
N VAL A 112 0.38 -3.94 18.11
CA VAL A 112 1.44 -2.93 18.07
C VAL A 112 1.89 -2.71 16.63
N TRP A 113 1.68 -1.48 16.15
CA TRP A 113 2.21 -1.00 14.88
C TRP A 113 3.68 -0.62 14.99
N ASN A 114 4.45 -1.00 13.97
CA ASN A 114 5.82 -0.60 13.73
C ASN A 114 5.88 0.20 12.43
N TYR A 115 6.91 1.02 12.28
CA TYR A 115 7.14 1.74 11.03
C TYR A 115 8.57 1.58 10.53
N SER A 116 8.72 1.72 9.21
CA SER A 116 10.00 1.80 8.51
C SER A 116 9.85 2.67 7.26
N GLN A 117 10.86 2.68 6.40
CA GLN A 117 10.82 3.41 5.14
C GLN A 117 10.45 2.49 3.98
N PHE A 118 9.55 2.99 3.13
CA PHE A 118 9.39 2.53 1.75
C PHE A 118 9.85 3.65 0.82
N SER A 119 10.67 3.35 -0.19
CA SER A 119 11.13 4.37 -1.14
C SER A 119 11.16 3.88 -2.57
N ILE A 120 10.96 4.80 -3.50
CA ILE A 120 11.04 4.57 -4.94
C ILE A 120 12.19 5.39 -5.47
N HIS A 121 13.10 4.78 -6.24
CA HIS A 121 14.19 5.46 -6.94
C HIS A 121 13.97 5.35 -8.44
N PHE A 122 13.46 6.42 -9.05
CA PHE A 122 12.97 6.42 -10.43
C PHE A 122 14.08 6.11 -11.44
N THR A 123 15.24 6.76 -11.33
CA THR A 123 16.39 6.52 -12.22
C THR A 123 16.94 5.10 -12.10
N LYS A 124 16.97 4.55 -10.88
CA LYS A 124 17.45 3.17 -10.64
C LYS A 124 16.42 2.13 -11.07
N LYS A 125 15.16 2.53 -11.31
CA LYS A 125 14.02 1.64 -11.51
C LYS A 125 13.90 0.61 -10.38
N LYS A 126 14.05 1.06 -9.13
CA LYS A 126 13.95 0.19 -7.94
C LYS A 126 13.02 0.79 -6.90
N MET A 127 12.32 -0.08 -6.18
CA MET A 127 11.65 0.20 -4.93
C MET A 127 12.39 -0.49 -3.78
N PHE A 128 12.50 0.18 -2.64
CA PHE A 128 13.14 -0.33 -1.44
C PHE A 128 12.12 -0.39 -0.30
N LEU A 129 12.17 -1.48 0.44
CA LEU A 129 11.35 -1.73 1.61
C LEU A 129 12.27 -2.05 2.79
N MET A 130 12.05 -1.39 3.92
CA MET A 130 12.83 -1.61 5.15
C MET A 130 14.35 -1.44 4.92
N GLY A 131 14.74 -0.49 4.07
CA GLY A 131 16.12 -0.14 3.77
C GLY A 131 16.84 -1.03 2.76
N GLU A 132 16.72 -2.36 2.87
CA GLU A 132 17.58 -3.30 2.13
C GLU A 132 16.85 -4.20 1.11
N ARG A 133 15.53 -4.39 1.27
CA ARG A 133 14.76 -5.32 0.44
C ARG A 133 14.29 -4.60 -0.80
N VAL A 134 14.54 -5.17 -1.97
CA VAL A 134 14.40 -4.48 -3.26
C VAL A 134 13.39 -5.19 -4.16
N LYS A 135 12.63 -4.40 -4.90
CA LYS A 135 11.77 -4.81 -6.01
C LYS A 135 12.03 -3.91 -7.21
N ASP A 136 11.88 -4.41 -8.43
CA ASP A 136 11.92 -3.58 -9.63
C ASP A 136 10.73 -2.60 -9.68
N TYR A 137 11.03 -1.34 -10.01
CA TYR A 137 10.03 -0.34 -10.36
C TYR A 137 9.79 -0.41 -11.86
N VAL A 138 8.56 -0.79 -12.23
CA VAL A 138 8.05 -0.64 -13.59
C VAL A 138 7.23 0.64 -13.61
N ASP A 139 7.65 1.58 -14.44
CA ASP A 139 6.89 2.80 -14.67
C ASP A 139 5.70 2.48 -15.58
N TYR A 140 4.49 2.59 -15.03
CA TYR A 140 3.25 2.41 -15.77
C TYR A 140 2.65 3.74 -16.23
N ASN A 141 3.30 4.87 -15.92
CA ASN A 141 2.84 6.22 -16.26
C ASN A 141 3.53 6.79 -17.53
N VAL A 142 4.38 6.01 -18.20
CA VAL A 142 4.95 6.36 -19.51
C VAL A 142 4.11 5.68 -20.59
N GLN A 143 3.14 6.41 -21.16
CA GLN A 143 2.53 6.10 -22.46
C GLN A 143 3.39 6.69 -23.58
#